data_AF-A0AAP9U554-F1
#
_entry.id   AF-A0AAP9U554-F1
#
_cell.length_a   1.000
_cell.length_b   1.000
_cell.length_c   1.000
_cell.angle_alpha   90.00
_cell.angle_beta   90.00
_cell.angle_gamma   90.00
#
_symmetry.space_group_name_H-M   'P 1'
#
loop_
_entity.id
_entity.type
_entity.pdbx_description
1 polymer ?
#
loop_
_entity_poly.entity_id
_entity_poly.type
_entity_poly.pdbx_seq_one_letter_code
_entity_poly.pdbx_strand_id
1 'polypeptide(L)'
;MKAKWLLAVATLTIAPLAMNADAAVTKYSEAAAPAREFVFVENNSDDNFFVTPGGALDPRLTGSNRWTGLKSTGSGDTAYRQVSLGYIDDGHNHGITTNYRFDMWLDNAPVSHPLLGLRCINWYSGCDLATSLILPQSTDANGFYGVSTGSGTKWRHGMMSDAFYQYLQQMPIGGSFTMTINSCQTSVAYDASKGERCKDQASGTWYIRDVTHTKAGHLRLINTHSLAEVFINSDGVPTLGEGNADCRTQTIGSRSGLSCKMVNYALQTNGLSNSSIHIFPAISNSALASAVGNYDMQFSLDGNSWKPVNGILQYYTFNEMKSSDSIYVFFSSNFFKQMVALGISDINTKDLFNFRFYNTTSPESGWYEFSTSNSLIIKPRDFSISIISDEYTSAPSREGYVGSGEPALDFGYIVTTSGKTAADEVLIKVTGPAQAIGGRSYCLFSSPDGTAQVPFPASLSFITQSGATKSYDAGCDDSWHDMTDALWLTTPWTDISGDVGQMDKTTVRFSIAMDDPISLRTITDNGWFGEVSASGEIHVQATWRNIN
;
A
#
# COMPACT_ATOMS: atom_id res chain seq x y z
N MET A 1 -4.53 -1.29 -113.05
CA MET A 1 -5.83 -0.91 -112.45
C MET A 1 -5.80 -1.22 -110.96
N LYS A 2 -6.01 -0.18 -110.12
CA LYS A 2 -6.54 -0.16 -108.74
C LYS A 2 -5.94 -1.08 -107.64
N ALA A 3 -5.24 -0.45 -106.66
CA ALA A 3 -5.52 -0.42 -105.20
C ALA A 3 -5.94 -1.71 -104.45
N LYS A 4 -5.57 -2.05 -103.21
CA LYS A 4 -5.05 -1.32 -102.02
C LYS A 4 -4.69 -2.35 -100.90
N TRP A 5 -3.61 -2.09 -100.16
CA TRP A 5 -3.37 -2.19 -98.68
C TRP A 5 -3.52 -3.55 -97.96
N LEU A 6 -2.45 -4.15 -97.41
CA LEU A 6 -1.77 -3.95 -96.09
C LEU A 6 -2.56 -4.47 -94.86
N LEU A 7 -2.08 -5.55 -94.24
CA LEU A 7 -2.06 -5.73 -92.77
C LEU A 7 -1.12 -6.90 -92.39
N ALA A 8 -0.05 -6.58 -91.67
CA ALA A 8 0.86 -7.54 -91.03
C ALA A 8 0.41 -7.74 -89.57
N VAL A 9 0.28 -8.99 -89.13
CA VAL A 9 -0.06 -9.36 -87.76
C VAL A 9 1.24 -9.79 -87.06
N ALA A 10 1.68 -9.00 -86.07
CA ALA A 10 2.74 -9.35 -85.14
C ALA A 10 2.11 -9.90 -83.86
N THR A 11 2.37 -11.15 -83.54
CA THR A 11 1.97 -11.80 -82.29
C THR A 11 2.96 -11.45 -81.18
N LEU A 12 2.55 -10.59 -80.24
CA LEU A 12 3.25 -10.34 -78.98
C LEU A 12 2.86 -11.43 -77.97
N THR A 13 3.79 -12.29 -77.56
CA THR A 13 3.61 -13.19 -76.42
C THR A 13 3.89 -12.43 -75.13
N ILE A 14 2.82 -12.09 -74.40
CA ILE A 14 2.88 -11.49 -73.07
C ILE A 14 3.09 -12.64 -72.05
N ALA A 15 4.22 -12.62 -71.35
CA ALA A 15 4.43 -13.45 -70.16
C ALA A 15 3.52 -12.94 -69.02
N PRO A 16 2.85 -13.81 -68.25
CA PRO A 16 2.10 -13.35 -67.09
C PRO A 16 3.11 -12.91 -66.01
N LEU A 17 3.14 -11.60 -65.73
CA LEU A 17 3.61 -11.10 -64.45
C LEU A 17 2.70 -11.70 -63.38
N ALA A 18 3.24 -12.66 -62.62
CA ALA A 18 2.62 -13.07 -61.36
C ALA A 18 2.63 -11.84 -60.45
N MET A 19 1.51 -11.11 -60.40
CA MET A 19 1.25 -10.18 -59.32
C MET A 19 1.10 -11.04 -58.07
N ASN A 20 2.17 -11.13 -57.26
CA ASN A 20 2.03 -11.53 -55.87
C ASN A 20 1.13 -10.48 -55.23
N ALA A 21 -0.17 -10.78 -55.12
CA ALA A 21 -1.05 -10.03 -54.27
C ALA A 21 -0.63 -10.34 -52.83
N ASP A 22 0.22 -9.50 -52.25
CA ASP A 22 0.50 -9.56 -50.82
C ASP A 22 -0.82 -9.33 -50.08
N ALA A 23 -1.26 -10.34 -49.33
CA ALA A 23 -2.57 -10.36 -48.70
C ALA A 23 -2.56 -9.53 -47.42
N ALA A 24 -3.21 -8.36 -47.43
CA ALA A 24 -3.37 -7.49 -46.27
C ALA A 24 -3.81 -8.24 -44.99
N VAL A 25 -3.53 -7.66 -43.82
CA VAL A 25 -3.96 -8.22 -42.52
C VAL A 25 -5.41 -8.69 -42.56
N THR A 26 -5.61 -9.96 -42.17
CA THR A 26 -6.95 -10.55 -42.12
C THR A 26 -7.64 -10.15 -40.83
N LYS A 27 -8.75 -9.43 -40.98
CA LYS A 27 -9.59 -8.95 -39.87
C LYS A 27 -10.65 -10.00 -39.49
N TYR A 28 -10.71 -10.32 -38.20
CA TYR A 28 -11.69 -11.18 -37.57
C TYR A 28 -12.55 -10.37 -36.61
N SER A 29 -13.83 -10.19 -36.95
CA SER A 29 -14.81 -9.60 -36.04
C SER A 29 -15.49 -10.71 -35.26
N GLU A 30 -15.25 -10.75 -33.96
CA GLU A 30 -15.79 -11.79 -33.08
C GLU A 30 -17.10 -11.33 -32.45
N ALA A 31 -17.93 -12.30 -32.02
CA ALA A 31 -19.10 -11.99 -31.23
C ALA A 31 -18.70 -11.36 -29.88
N ALA A 32 -19.49 -10.41 -29.41
CA ALA A 32 -19.28 -9.75 -28.12
C ALA A 32 -19.04 -10.77 -27.00
N ALA A 33 -18.06 -10.48 -26.15
CA ALA A 33 -17.77 -11.33 -25.00
C ALA A 33 -18.92 -11.29 -23.98
N PRO A 34 -19.13 -12.35 -23.20
CA PRO A 34 -20.05 -12.29 -22.06
C PRO A 34 -19.62 -11.17 -21.11
N ALA A 35 -20.58 -10.35 -20.66
CA ALA A 35 -20.30 -9.32 -19.66
C ALA A 35 -19.78 -9.93 -18.36
N ARG A 36 -18.80 -9.26 -17.73
CA ARG A 36 -18.19 -9.73 -16.48
C ARG A 36 -18.25 -8.72 -15.37
N GLU A 37 -18.60 -9.22 -14.20
CA GLU A 37 -18.55 -8.46 -12.97
C GLU A 37 -17.13 -8.48 -12.39
N PHE A 38 -16.71 -7.36 -11.80
CA PHE A 38 -15.46 -7.25 -11.07
C PHE A 38 -15.65 -6.61 -9.69
N VAL A 39 -14.70 -6.88 -8.80
CA VAL A 39 -14.56 -6.21 -7.51
C VAL A 39 -13.31 -5.34 -7.57
N PHE A 40 -13.44 -4.09 -7.12
CA PHE A 40 -12.32 -3.18 -6.92
C PHE A 40 -11.92 -3.17 -5.45
N VAL A 41 -10.62 -3.20 -5.17
CA VAL A 41 -10.05 -3.15 -3.83
C VAL A 41 -8.99 -2.05 -3.78
N GLU A 42 -9.05 -1.25 -2.72
CA GLU A 42 -8.10 -0.18 -2.43
C GLU A 42 -7.84 -0.07 -0.93
N ASN A 43 -6.91 0.81 -0.57
CA ASN A 43 -6.68 1.21 0.81
C ASN A 43 -6.56 2.74 0.93
N ASN A 44 -6.49 3.25 2.16
CA ASN A 44 -6.35 4.68 2.46
C ASN A 44 -4.91 5.12 2.77
N SER A 45 -3.90 4.27 2.57
CA SER A 45 -2.49 4.54 2.90
C SER A 45 -1.58 4.72 1.69
N ASP A 46 -1.91 4.13 0.54
CA ASP A 46 -1.10 4.23 -0.67
C ASP A 46 -1.95 4.14 -1.95
N ASP A 47 -1.31 4.36 -3.10
CA ASP A 47 -1.93 4.23 -4.43
C ASP A 47 -1.85 2.79 -4.98
N ASN A 48 -1.97 1.78 -4.10
CA ASN A 48 -2.06 0.38 -4.50
C ASN A 48 -3.53 -0.01 -4.72
N PHE A 49 -3.82 -0.39 -5.96
CA PHE A 49 -5.15 -0.76 -6.42
C PHE A 49 -5.16 -2.20 -6.90
N PHE A 50 -6.26 -2.88 -6.67
CA PHE A 50 -6.49 -4.24 -7.13
C PHE A 50 -7.87 -4.39 -7.73
N VAL A 51 -7.93 -4.99 -8.92
CA VAL A 51 -9.19 -5.39 -9.54
C VAL A 51 -9.20 -6.89 -9.67
N THR A 52 -10.36 -7.51 -9.45
CA THR A 52 -10.46 -8.97 -9.50
C THR A 52 -11.81 -9.44 -10.00
N PRO A 53 -11.90 -10.58 -10.72
CA PRO A 53 -13.16 -11.07 -11.24
C PRO A 53 -14.15 -11.41 -10.11
N GLY A 54 -15.38 -10.92 -10.26
CA GLY A 54 -16.51 -11.27 -9.39
C GLY A 54 -17.09 -12.65 -9.67
N GLY A 55 -16.77 -13.24 -10.83
CA GLY A 55 -17.22 -14.56 -11.26
C GLY A 55 -16.18 -15.25 -12.14
N ALA A 56 -16.58 -15.65 -13.34
CA ALA A 56 -15.66 -16.28 -14.30
C ALA A 56 -14.54 -15.32 -14.76
N LEU A 57 -13.39 -15.90 -15.10
CA LEU A 57 -12.15 -15.18 -15.42
C LEU A 57 -12.22 -14.36 -16.71
N ASP A 58 -12.72 -14.96 -17.79
CA ASP A 58 -12.63 -14.42 -19.15
C ASP A 58 -13.96 -13.77 -19.59
N PRO A 59 -13.97 -12.55 -20.17
CA PRO A 59 -12.85 -11.64 -20.41
C PRO A 59 -12.22 -11.11 -19.14
N ARG A 60 -10.89 -10.98 -19.17
CA ARG A 60 -10.06 -10.68 -18.00
C ARG A 60 -10.02 -9.18 -17.75
N LEU A 61 -10.28 -8.83 -16.49
CA LEU A 61 -9.95 -7.56 -15.87
C LEU A 61 -9.49 -7.90 -14.45
N THR A 62 -8.19 -8.07 -14.27
CA THR A 62 -7.65 -8.63 -13.03
C THR A 62 -6.23 -8.17 -12.74
N GLY A 63 -5.92 -8.06 -11.45
CA GLY A 63 -4.58 -7.87 -10.91
C GLY A 63 -4.35 -6.50 -10.30
N SER A 64 -3.22 -6.37 -9.62
CA SER A 64 -2.82 -5.14 -8.94
C SER A 64 -1.91 -4.27 -9.80
N ASN A 65 -1.93 -2.96 -9.55
CA ASN A 65 -1.01 -2.01 -10.19
C ASN A 65 0.38 -2.01 -9.55
N ARG A 66 0.54 -2.63 -8.38
CA ARG A 66 1.82 -2.80 -7.68
C ARG A 66 2.13 -4.25 -7.37
N TRP A 67 3.41 -4.57 -7.27
CA TRP A 67 3.86 -5.89 -6.84
C TRP A 67 3.66 -6.08 -5.34
N THR A 68 3.25 -7.27 -4.96
CA THR A 68 3.21 -7.74 -3.57
C THR A 68 4.55 -8.34 -3.15
N GLY A 69 4.75 -8.58 -1.85
CA GLY A 69 5.86 -9.40 -1.34
C GLY A 69 5.86 -10.85 -1.85
N LEU A 70 4.80 -11.27 -2.55
CA LEU A 70 4.69 -12.58 -3.20
C LEU A 70 5.09 -12.57 -4.68
N LYS A 71 5.71 -11.50 -5.18
CA LYS A 71 6.30 -11.49 -6.52
C LYS A 71 7.21 -12.71 -6.74
N SER A 72 7.00 -13.42 -7.84
CA SER A 72 7.87 -14.53 -8.23
C SER A 72 9.27 -14.03 -8.56
N THR A 73 10.29 -14.73 -8.08
CA THR A 73 11.71 -14.48 -8.41
C THR A 73 12.14 -15.21 -9.69
N GLY A 74 11.21 -15.90 -10.36
CA GLY A 74 11.50 -16.72 -11.54
C GLY A 74 12.22 -18.04 -11.25
N SER A 75 12.36 -18.40 -9.97
CA SER A 75 12.93 -19.67 -9.52
C SER A 75 12.08 -20.26 -8.38
N GLY A 76 12.04 -21.59 -8.29
CA GLY A 76 11.23 -22.29 -7.28
C GLY A 76 9.74 -22.40 -7.64
N ASP A 77 8.90 -22.66 -6.64
CA ASP A 77 7.46 -22.81 -6.82
C ASP A 77 6.79 -21.47 -7.14
N THR A 78 6.22 -21.37 -8.35
CA THR A 78 5.48 -20.20 -8.83
C THR A 78 3.97 -20.33 -8.66
N ALA A 79 3.45 -21.47 -8.18
CA ALA A 79 2.01 -21.74 -8.09
C ALA A 79 1.28 -20.79 -7.13
N TYR A 80 1.99 -20.24 -6.14
CA TYR A 80 1.45 -19.32 -5.13
C TYR A 80 2.23 -18.00 -5.08
N ARG A 81 2.54 -17.48 -6.26
CA ARG A 81 3.30 -16.24 -6.43
C ARG A 81 2.58 -15.34 -7.44
N GLN A 82 2.74 -14.04 -7.25
CA GLN A 82 2.34 -13.07 -8.25
C GLN A 82 3.34 -13.11 -9.41
N VAL A 83 2.87 -13.37 -10.62
CA VAL A 83 3.73 -13.49 -11.82
C VAL A 83 3.46 -12.42 -12.87
N SER A 84 2.47 -11.55 -12.64
CA SER A 84 2.28 -10.30 -13.38
C SER A 84 1.48 -9.28 -12.58
N LEU A 85 1.62 -8.01 -12.98
CA LEU A 85 0.69 -6.93 -12.64
C LEU A 85 -0.64 -7.09 -13.37
N GLY A 86 -1.56 -6.16 -13.12
CA GLY A 86 -2.90 -6.22 -13.68
C GLY A 86 -2.97 -5.99 -15.19
N TYR A 87 -3.90 -6.69 -15.81
CA TYR A 87 -4.06 -6.73 -17.25
C TYR A 87 -5.50 -6.96 -17.68
N ILE A 88 -5.75 -6.70 -18.96
CA ILE A 88 -7.01 -7.01 -19.65
C ILE A 88 -6.78 -7.89 -20.87
N ASP A 89 -7.83 -8.62 -21.27
CA ASP A 89 -7.88 -9.34 -22.54
C ASP A 89 -9.30 -9.31 -23.16
N ASP A 90 -9.41 -9.88 -24.37
CA ASP A 90 -10.69 -10.01 -25.10
C ASP A 90 -11.49 -11.27 -24.70
N GLY A 91 -11.10 -11.98 -23.64
CA GLY A 91 -11.65 -13.26 -23.23
C GLY A 91 -11.27 -14.45 -24.11
N HIS A 92 -10.37 -14.25 -25.08
CA HIS A 92 -9.70 -15.33 -25.79
C HIS A 92 -8.20 -15.28 -25.53
N ASN A 93 -7.74 -16.23 -24.72
CA ASN A 93 -6.34 -16.43 -24.41
C ASN A 93 -5.58 -17.02 -25.61
N HIS A 94 -5.47 -16.28 -26.72
CA HIS A 94 -4.68 -16.70 -27.87
C HIS A 94 -3.22 -16.32 -27.67
N GLY A 95 -2.35 -17.27 -28.01
CA GLY A 95 -0.92 -17.05 -28.05
C GLY A 95 -0.56 -16.06 -29.17
N ILE A 96 0.45 -15.23 -28.90
CA ILE A 96 1.09 -14.42 -29.93
C ILE A 96 2.21 -15.24 -30.54
N THR A 97 2.29 -15.25 -31.87
CA THR A 97 3.32 -15.98 -32.60
C THR A 97 4.71 -15.43 -32.24
N THR A 98 5.66 -16.33 -32.06
CA THR A 98 7.05 -16.00 -31.72
C THR A 98 7.66 -15.12 -32.81
N ASN A 99 8.45 -14.11 -32.41
CA ASN A 99 9.10 -13.13 -33.29
C ASN A 99 8.16 -12.23 -34.12
N TYR A 100 6.87 -12.19 -33.82
CA TYR A 100 5.94 -11.28 -34.48
C TYR A 100 5.94 -9.90 -33.80
N ARG A 101 5.43 -8.91 -34.52
CA ARG A 101 5.06 -7.60 -34.00
C ARG A 101 3.62 -7.64 -33.52
N PHE A 102 3.35 -6.99 -32.39
CA PHE A 102 2.03 -6.96 -31.79
C PHE A 102 1.59 -5.54 -31.42
N ASP A 103 0.34 -5.24 -31.75
CA ASP A 103 -0.40 -4.04 -31.38
C ASP A 103 -1.65 -4.41 -30.59
N MET A 104 -1.99 -3.58 -29.60
CA MET A 104 -3.28 -3.64 -28.94
C MET A 104 -3.78 -2.25 -28.61
N TRP A 105 -5.02 -1.96 -28.97
CA TRP A 105 -5.67 -0.70 -28.64
C TRP A 105 -7.15 -0.92 -28.33
N LEU A 106 -7.70 0.03 -27.59
CA LEU A 106 -9.06 -0.02 -27.07
C LEU A 106 -9.85 1.12 -27.70
N ASP A 107 -10.83 0.79 -28.55
CA ASP A 107 -11.80 1.79 -28.97
C ASP A 107 -12.84 1.97 -27.85
N ASN A 108 -13.30 3.20 -27.66
CA ASN A 108 -14.23 3.57 -26.58
C ASN A 108 -13.70 3.28 -25.17
N ALA A 109 -12.37 3.31 -24.98
CA ALA A 109 -11.79 3.26 -23.64
C ALA A 109 -12.31 4.42 -22.78
N PRO A 110 -12.62 4.18 -21.49
CA PRO A 110 -13.11 5.23 -20.61
C PRO A 110 -12.04 6.25 -20.20
N VAL A 111 -10.76 5.97 -20.51
CA VAL A 111 -9.60 6.81 -20.19
C VAL A 111 -8.63 6.86 -21.36
N SER A 112 -7.85 7.93 -21.40
CA SER A 112 -6.70 8.06 -22.30
C SER A 112 -5.50 7.31 -21.74
N HIS A 113 -4.70 6.69 -22.62
CA HIS A 113 -3.54 5.86 -22.28
C HIS A 113 -3.90 4.71 -21.31
N PRO A 114 -4.88 3.86 -21.65
CA PRO A 114 -5.38 2.81 -20.76
C PRO A 114 -4.36 1.68 -20.52
N LEU A 115 -3.36 1.55 -21.38
CA LEU A 115 -2.43 0.42 -21.40
C LEU A 115 -0.97 0.89 -21.44
N LEU A 116 -0.09 0.15 -20.74
CA LEU A 116 1.35 0.41 -20.69
C LEU A 116 2.13 -0.37 -21.76
N GLY A 117 1.59 -1.50 -22.20
CA GLY A 117 2.27 -2.41 -23.13
C GLY A 117 1.77 -3.85 -23.00
N LEU A 118 2.54 -4.78 -23.59
CA LEU A 118 2.19 -6.20 -23.58
C LEU A 118 2.55 -6.84 -22.23
N ARG A 119 1.55 -7.36 -21.53
CA ARG A 119 1.76 -8.11 -20.28
C ARG A 119 2.55 -9.39 -20.56
N CYS A 120 3.46 -9.69 -19.66
CA CYS A 120 4.39 -10.81 -19.73
C CYS A 120 4.43 -11.54 -18.38
N ILE A 121 4.40 -12.87 -18.39
CA ILE A 121 4.62 -13.66 -17.18
C ILE A 121 6.10 -13.56 -16.83
N ASN A 122 6.43 -13.02 -15.66
CA ASN A 122 7.79 -12.56 -15.34
C ASN A 122 8.91 -13.60 -15.50
N TRP A 123 8.58 -14.90 -15.43
CA TRP A 123 9.54 -16.00 -15.58
C TRP A 123 9.56 -16.64 -16.98
N TYR A 124 8.71 -16.19 -17.91
CA TYR A 124 8.77 -16.63 -19.29
C TYR A 124 10.00 -16.04 -20.00
N SER A 125 10.57 -16.80 -20.93
CA SER A 125 11.65 -16.31 -21.80
C SER A 125 11.24 -15.01 -22.49
N GLY A 126 12.14 -14.03 -22.51
CA GLY A 126 11.91 -12.71 -23.13
C GLY A 126 11.02 -11.75 -22.32
N CYS A 127 10.63 -12.11 -21.10
CA CYS A 127 9.94 -11.21 -20.17
C CYS A 127 10.92 -10.55 -19.20
N ASP A 128 10.66 -9.29 -18.88
CA ASP A 128 11.39 -8.59 -17.83
C ASP A 128 10.87 -9.01 -16.45
N LEU A 129 11.77 -9.51 -15.59
CA LEU A 129 11.43 -10.03 -14.27
C LEU A 129 10.95 -8.91 -13.32
N ALA A 130 11.43 -7.68 -13.52
CA ALA A 130 11.12 -6.55 -12.67
C ALA A 130 9.71 -6.01 -12.94
N THR A 131 9.31 -5.94 -14.20
CA THR A 131 8.12 -5.22 -14.67
C THR A 131 7.01 -6.12 -15.17
N SER A 132 7.29 -7.36 -15.59
CA SER A 132 6.33 -8.19 -16.32
C SER A 132 5.79 -7.55 -17.60
N LEU A 133 6.56 -6.63 -18.20
CA LEU A 133 6.11 -5.82 -19.31
C LEU A 133 7.08 -5.97 -20.48
N ILE A 134 6.54 -6.16 -21.68
CA ILE A 134 7.32 -5.92 -22.90
C ILE A 134 6.92 -4.55 -23.42
N LEU A 135 7.93 -3.68 -23.46
CA LEU A 135 7.73 -2.29 -23.87
C LEU A 135 7.36 -2.22 -25.37
N PRO A 136 6.36 -1.40 -25.71
CA PRO A 136 6.05 -1.06 -27.10
C PRO A 136 7.08 -0.08 -27.67
N GLN A 137 7.07 0.10 -28.99
CA GLN A 137 7.80 1.19 -29.64
C GLN A 137 7.10 2.54 -29.45
N SER A 138 5.76 2.54 -29.35
CA SER A 138 4.95 3.73 -29.13
C SER A 138 3.69 3.39 -28.35
N THR A 139 3.21 4.35 -27.57
CA THR A 139 1.85 4.36 -26.99
C THR A 139 1.10 5.60 -27.48
N ASP A 140 -0.23 5.56 -27.42
CA ASP A 140 -1.09 6.73 -27.61
C ASP A 140 -2.32 6.66 -26.70
N ALA A 141 -3.28 7.54 -26.94
CA ALA A 141 -4.50 7.64 -26.14
C ALA A 141 -5.31 6.34 -26.08
N ASN A 142 -5.18 5.44 -27.08
CA ASN A 142 -6.01 4.25 -27.20
C ASN A 142 -5.26 2.96 -26.85
N GLY A 143 -3.93 2.93 -26.96
CA GLY A 143 -3.19 1.69 -26.76
C GLY A 143 -1.68 1.76 -26.96
N PHE A 144 -1.11 0.60 -27.27
CA PHE A 144 0.32 0.39 -27.46
C PHE A 144 0.62 -0.34 -28.77
N TYR A 145 1.79 -0.05 -29.33
CA TYR A 145 2.12 -0.46 -30.69
C TYR A 145 3.59 -0.86 -30.89
N GLY A 146 3.83 -1.79 -31.82
CA GLY A 146 5.17 -2.19 -32.25
C GLY A 146 5.90 -3.11 -31.27
N VAL A 147 5.19 -3.82 -30.40
CA VAL A 147 5.83 -4.74 -29.45
C VAL A 147 6.55 -5.87 -30.20
N SER A 148 7.83 -6.07 -29.92
CA SER A 148 8.58 -7.23 -30.41
C SER A 148 8.40 -8.40 -29.44
N THR A 149 7.64 -9.43 -29.82
CA THR A 149 7.33 -10.53 -28.89
C THR A 149 8.51 -11.41 -28.54
N GLY A 150 9.53 -11.43 -29.41
CA GLY A 150 10.75 -12.20 -29.22
C GLY A 150 10.47 -13.70 -29.09
N SER A 151 11.29 -14.39 -28.28
CA SER A 151 11.15 -15.82 -27.98
C SER A 151 10.14 -16.11 -26.86
N GLY A 152 9.69 -17.37 -26.78
CA GLY A 152 8.83 -17.86 -25.70
C GLY A 152 7.35 -17.48 -25.84
N THR A 153 6.50 -18.13 -25.07
CA THR A 153 5.05 -17.91 -25.09
C THR A 153 4.71 -16.48 -24.69
N LYS A 154 3.77 -15.84 -25.40
CA LYS A 154 3.17 -14.56 -25.05
C LYS A 154 1.67 -14.65 -25.30
N TRP A 155 0.89 -13.88 -24.57
CA TRP A 155 -0.57 -13.86 -24.65
C TRP A 155 -1.03 -12.44 -24.97
N ARG A 156 -2.14 -12.27 -25.68
CA ARG A 156 -2.67 -10.97 -26.14
C ARG A 156 -3.29 -10.16 -24.99
N HIS A 157 -2.49 -9.87 -23.98
CA HIS A 157 -2.93 -9.23 -22.74
C HIS A 157 -2.30 -7.85 -22.62
N GLY A 158 -3.12 -6.82 -22.46
CA GLY A 158 -2.65 -5.45 -22.24
C GLY A 158 -2.44 -5.19 -20.76
N MET A 159 -1.24 -4.75 -20.35
CA MET A 159 -1.01 -4.32 -18.98
C MET A 159 -1.70 -2.98 -18.74
N MET A 160 -2.51 -2.89 -17.68
CA MET A 160 -3.28 -1.69 -17.35
C MET A 160 -2.40 -0.56 -16.82
N SER A 161 -2.77 0.69 -17.13
CA SER A 161 -2.14 1.88 -16.54
C SER A 161 -2.80 2.30 -15.22
N ASP A 162 -2.09 3.08 -14.40
CA ASP A 162 -2.65 3.64 -13.16
C ASP A 162 -3.88 4.53 -13.44
N ALA A 163 -3.91 5.25 -14.56
CA ALA A 163 -5.07 6.05 -14.98
C ALA A 163 -6.33 5.18 -15.15
N PHE A 164 -6.17 3.95 -15.64
CA PHE A 164 -7.30 3.04 -15.78
C PHE A 164 -7.80 2.55 -14.41
N TYR A 165 -6.91 2.27 -13.45
CA TYR A 165 -7.31 1.97 -12.07
C TYR A 165 -8.06 3.13 -11.40
N GLN A 166 -7.59 4.37 -11.57
CA GLN A 166 -8.26 5.56 -11.03
C GLN A 166 -9.68 5.74 -11.59
N TYR A 167 -9.91 5.40 -12.86
CA TYR A 167 -11.27 5.36 -13.40
C TYR A 167 -12.12 4.27 -12.73
N LEU A 168 -11.59 3.05 -12.58
CA LEU A 168 -12.31 1.96 -11.92
C LEU A 168 -12.63 2.28 -10.44
N GLN A 169 -11.76 3.01 -9.77
CA GLN A 169 -11.95 3.52 -8.41
C GLN A 169 -13.20 4.42 -8.33
N GLN A 170 -13.30 5.40 -9.24
CA GLN A 170 -14.38 6.39 -9.29
C GLN A 170 -15.71 5.84 -9.81
N MET A 171 -15.67 4.72 -10.51
CA MET A 171 -16.85 4.08 -11.08
C MET A 171 -17.84 3.66 -9.96
N PRO A 172 -19.14 3.97 -10.08
CA PRO A 172 -20.13 3.54 -9.09
C PRO A 172 -20.43 2.05 -9.21
N ILE A 173 -20.89 1.45 -8.11
CA ILE A 173 -21.35 0.06 -8.12
C ILE A 173 -22.60 -0.09 -8.99
N GLY A 174 -22.65 -1.16 -9.77
CA GLY A 174 -23.65 -1.38 -10.82
C GLY A 174 -23.35 -0.64 -12.13
N GLY A 175 -22.40 0.31 -12.13
CA GLY A 175 -21.91 0.93 -13.35
C GLY A 175 -21.32 -0.11 -14.30
N SER A 176 -21.35 0.16 -15.61
CA SER A 176 -20.71 -0.67 -16.62
C SER A 176 -20.00 0.17 -17.67
N PHE A 177 -18.93 -0.36 -18.25
CA PHE A 177 -18.30 0.19 -19.45
C PHE A 177 -18.12 -0.91 -20.48
N THR A 178 -18.16 -0.53 -21.76
CA THR A 178 -17.87 -1.43 -22.88
C THR A 178 -16.74 -0.83 -23.70
N MET A 179 -15.74 -1.65 -24.00
CA MET A 179 -14.63 -1.30 -24.87
C MET A 179 -14.58 -2.29 -26.03
N THR A 180 -14.12 -1.83 -27.18
CA THR A 180 -13.78 -2.70 -28.30
C THR A 180 -12.29 -2.97 -28.25
N ILE A 181 -11.92 -4.20 -27.93
CA ILE A 181 -10.52 -4.61 -27.86
C ILE A 181 -10.05 -5.03 -29.25
N ASN A 182 -9.00 -4.37 -29.71
CA ASN A 182 -8.33 -4.68 -30.95
C ASN A 182 -6.98 -5.33 -30.65
N SER A 183 -6.73 -6.51 -31.19
CA SER A 183 -5.45 -7.23 -31.06
C SER A 183 -4.92 -7.62 -32.43
N CYS A 184 -3.78 -7.07 -32.84
CA CYS A 184 -3.19 -7.32 -34.15
C CYS A 184 -1.78 -7.88 -34.03
N GLN A 185 -1.48 -8.95 -34.78
CA GLN A 185 -0.12 -9.47 -34.93
C GLN A 185 0.29 -9.64 -36.39
N THR A 186 1.58 -9.45 -36.67
CA THR A 186 2.16 -9.62 -38.01
C THR A 186 3.64 -10.00 -37.92
N SER A 187 4.14 -10.75 -38.91
CA SER A 187 5.57 -11.00 -39.09
C SER A 187 6.29 -9.84 -39.78
N VAL A 188 5.54 -8.90 -40.38
CA VAL A 188 6.10 -7.74 -41.07
C VAL A 188 6.70 -6.80 -40.03
N ALA A 189 7.96 -6.43 -40.23
CA ALA A 189 8.60 -5.40 -39.43
C ALA A 189 8.06 -4.02 -39.84
N TYR A 190 7.61 -3.23 -38.86
CA TYR A 190 7.20 -1.85 -39.04
C TYR A 190 7.72 -1.00 -37.85
N ASP A 191 7.66 0.32 -38.02
CA ASP A 191 8.14 1.30 -37.05
C ASP A 191 6.99 2.12 -36.47
N ALA A 192 6.49 1.68 -35.32
CA ALA A 192 5.34 2.34 -34.69
C ALA A 192 5.63 3.77 -34.21
N SER A 193 6.92 4.10 -33.99
CA SER A 193 7.35 5.45 -33.61
C SER A 193 7.13 6.48 -34.73
N LYS A 194 7.00 6.02 -35.97
CA LYS A 194 6.67 6.83 -37.15
C LYS A 194 5.18 6.82 -37.49
N GLY A 195 4.34 6.21 -36.64
CA GLY A 195 2.91 6.09 -36.88
C GLY A 195 2.49 4.86 -37.68
N GLU A 196 3.41 3.97 -38.05
CA GLU A 196 3.07 2.69 -38.70
C GLU A 196 2.32 1.77 -37.71
N ARG A 197 1.42 0.93 -38.20
CA ARG A 197 0.60 0.04 -37.37
C ARG A 197 0.47 -1.35 -37.99
N CYS A 198 0.30 -2.36 -37.14
CA CYS A 198 0.08 -3.75 -37.55
C CYS A 198 -1.10 -3.89 -38.52
N LYS A 199 -2.22 -3.21 -38.26
CA LYS A 199 -3.44 -3.30 -39.10
C LYS A 199 -3.25 -2.87 -40.55
N ASP A 200 -2.21 -2.07 -40.82
CA ASP A 200 -1.91 -1.51 -42.14
C ASP A 200 -0.85 -2.35 -42.90
N GLN A 201 -0.42 -3.49 -42.34
CA GLN A 201 0.64 -4.31 -42.91
C GLN A 201 0.15 -5.30 -43.98
N ALA A 202 1.11 -5.75 -44.79
CA ALA A 202 0.89 -6.61 -45.94
C ALA A 202 0.55 -8.08 -45.60
N SER A 203 0.55 -8.46 -44.32
CA SER A 203 0.07 -9.77 -43.83
C SER A 203 -0.10 -9.74 -42.32
N GLY A 204 -0.88 -10.66 -41.76
CA GLY A 204 -1.09 -10.78 -40.31
C GLY A 204 -2.54 -11.08 -39.94
N THR A 205 -2.84 -11.05 -38.65
CA THR A 205 -4.18 -11.28 -38.11
C THR A 205 -4.58 -10.15 -37.16
N TRP A 206 -5.80 -9.67 -37.29
CA TRP A 206 -6.38 -8.62 -36.45
C TRP A 206 -7.73 -9.07 -35.91
N TYR A 207 -7.83 -9.22 -34.60
CA TYR A 207 -9.06 -9.59 -33.91
C TYR A 207 -9.69 -8.38 -33.27
N ILE A 208 -11.01 -8.31 -33.34
CA ILE A 208 -11.83 -7.26 -32.74
C ILE A 208 -12.96 -7.90 -31.96
N ARG A 209 -13.12 -7.47 -30.71
CA ARG A 209 -14.20 -7.95 -29.86
C ARG A 209 -14.66 -6.90 -28.86
N ASP A 210 -15.97 -6.79 -28.69
CA ASP A 210 -16.57 -5.96 -27.64
C ASP A 210 -16.53 -6.70 -26.30
N VAL A 211 -16.07 -5.99 -25.27
CA VAL A 211 -15.93 -6.49 -23.89
C VAL A 211 -16.60 -5.53 -22.94
N THR A 212 -17.53 -6.06 -22.14
CA THR A 212 -18.27 -5.29 -21.13
C THR A 212 -17.90 -5.73 -19.73
N HIS A 213 -17.59 -4.76 -18.87
CA HIS A 213 -17.32 -4.98 -17.45
C HIS A 213 -18.27 -4.16 -16.57
N THR A 214 -18.74 -4.78 -15.49
CA THR A 214 -19.66 -4.19 -14.50
C THR A 214 -19.00 -4.19 -13.13
N LYS A 215 -18.96 -3.04 -12.46
CA LYS A 215 -18.42 -2.96 -11.09
C LYS A 215 -19.44 -3.51 -10.11
N ALA A 216 -19.18 -4.67 -9.54
CA ALA A 216 -20.13 -5.37 -8.68
C ALA A 216 -19.80 -5.25 -7.18
N GLY A 217 -18.56 -4.88 -6.86
CA GLY A 217 -18.14 -4.60 -5.49
C GLY A 217 -17.01 -3.58 -5.42
N HIS A 218 -16.97 -2.88 -4.28
CA HIS A 218 -15.88 -1.98 -3.92
C HIS A 218 -15.53 -2.23 -2.45
N LEU A 219 -14.31 -2.72 -2.21
CA LEU A 219 -13.76 -2.90 -0.88
C LEU A 219 -12.70 -1.83 -0.63
N ARG A 220 -12.91 -1.00 0.38
CA ARG A 220 -11.93 -0.02 0.84
C ARG A 220 -11.40 -0.44 2.21
N LEU A 221 -10.10 -0.75 2.27
CA LEU A 221 -9.39 -1.02 3.52
C LEU A 221 -8.99 0.30 4.16
N ILE A 222 -9.22 0.39 5.46
CA ILE A 222 -9.03 1.61 6.26
C ILE A 222 -8.10 1.24 7.41
N ASN A 223 -6.90 1.81 7.37
CA ASN A 223 -5.99 1.80 8.49
C ASN A 223 -6.63 2.52 9.68
N THR A 224 -6.62 1.88 10.86
CA THR A 224 -7.14 2.51 12.07
C THR A 224 -6.18 3.58 12.60
N HIS A 225 -4.91 3.56 12.18
CA HIS A 225 -3.83 4.43 12.68
C HIS A 225 -3.72 4.43 14.22
N SER A 226 -4.29 3.41 14.87
CA SER A 226 -4.32 3.29 16.31
C SER A 226 -2.95 2.83 16.79
N LEU A 227 -2.33 3.62 17.66
CA LEU A 227 -1.14 3.22 18.39
C LEU A 227 -1.56 2.40 19.61
N ALA A 228 -1.15 1.14 19.65
CA ALA A 228 -1.37 0.25 20.78
C ALA A 228 -0.04 0.03 21.51
N GLU A 229 0.09 0.54 22.73
CA GLU A 229 1.24 0.24 23.57
C GLU A 229 1.01 -1.07 24.33
N VAL A 230 1.92 -2.02 24.19
CA VAL A 230 1.81 -3.34 24.81
C VAL A 230 3.13 -3.68 25.50
N PHE A 231 3.11 -3.70 26.83
CA PHE A 231 4.25 -4.13 27.64
C PHE A 231 4.23 -5.65 27.76
N ILE A 232 5.38 -6.29 27.58
CA ILE A 232 5.48 -7.75 27.54
C ILE A 232 6.52 -8.19 28.56
N ASN A 233 6.13 -9.11 29.45
CA ASN A 233 7.07 -9.74 30.36
C ASN A 233 7.91 -10.83 29.67
N SER A 234 8.87 -11.39 30.40
CA SER A 234 9.78 -12.43 29.90
C SER A 234 9.06 -13.68 29.35
N ASP A 235 7.85 -13.96 29.82
CA ASP A 235 7.00 -15.07 29.39
C ASP A 235 5.97 -14.74 28.30
N GLY A 236 6.03 -13.52 27.74
CA GLY A 236 5.17 -13.11 26.63
C GLY A 236 3.75 -12.70 27.04
N VAL A 237 3.48 -12.50 28.33
CA VAL A 237 2.20 -12.02 28.84
C VAL A 237 2.06 -10.52 28.54
N PRO A 238 1.08 -10.12 27.70
CA PRO A 238 0.88 -8.72 27.35
C PRO A 238 0.15 -7.95 28.45
N THR A 239 0.58 -6.73 28.71
CA THR A 239 -0.11 -5.72 29.53
C THR A 239 -0.37 -4.50 28.65
N LEU A 240 -1.62 -4.09 28.54
CA LEU A 240 -2.01 -2.95 27.72
C LEU A 240 -1.65 -1.63 28.42
N GLY A 241 -0.99 -0.74 27.69
CA GLY A 241 -0.84 0.67 28.04
C GLY A 241 -2.16 1.46 27.91
N GLU A 242 -2.09 2.79 28.02
CA GLU A 242 -3.27 3.65 27.80
C GLU A 242 -3.56 3.84 26.29
N GLY A 243 -4.80 4.18 25.95
CA GLY A 243 -5.22 4.38 24.55
C GLY A 243 -5.63 3.13 23.77
N ASN A 244 -5.57 1.96 24.38
CA ASN A 244 -5.82 0.67 23.73
C ASN A 244 -7.32 0.35 23.55
N ALA A 245 -8.10 1.23 22.92
CA ALA A 245 -9.53 0.98 22.69
C ALA A 245 -9.79 -0.22 21.76
N ASP A 246 -8.88 -0.46 20.83
CA ASP A 246 -9.00 -1.49 19.80
C ASP A 246 -8.38 -2.84 20.21
N CYS A 247 -7.69 -2.91 21.36
CA CYS A 247 -7.02 -4.11 21.83
C CYS A 247 -7.54 -4.56 23.20
N ARG A 248 -7.68 -5.86 23.42
CA ARG A 248 -8.06 -6.45 24.71
C ARG A 248 -7.31 -7.74 24.97
N THR A 249 -7.03 -8.03 26.23
CA THR A 249 -6.57 -9.37 26.61
C THR A 249 -7.71 -10.36 26.42
N GLN A 250 -7.41 -11.52 25.85
CA GLN A 250 -8.41 -12.53 25.53
C GLN A 250 -7.79 -13.93 25.63
N THR A 251 -8.63 -14.91 25.97
CA THR A 251 -8.27 -16.33 25.89
C THR A 251 -9.10 -16.99 24.78
N ILE A 252 -8.42 -17.67 23.86
CA ILE A 252 -9.02 -18.41 22.76
C ILE A 252 -8.58 -19.88 22.88
N GLY A 253 -9.53 -20.76 23.14
CA GLY A 253 -9.23 -22.16 23.48
C GLY A 253 -8.35 -22.22 24.73
N SER A 254 -7.15 -22.78 24.61
CA SER A 254 -6.16 -22.86 25.69
C SER A 254 -5.09 -21.75 25.66
N ARG A 255 -5.20 -20.78 24.74
CA ARG A 255 -4.19 -19.73 24.56
C ARG A 255 -4.68 -18.40 25.07
N SER A 256 -3.96 -17.83 26.02
CA SER A 256 -4.11 -16.44 26.42
C SER A 256 -3.23 -15.54 25.55
N GLY A 257 -3.64 -14.29 25.39
CA GLY A 257 -2.93 -13.33 24.57
C GLY A 257 -3.68 -12.02 24.43
N LEU A 258 -3.42 -11.32 23.33
CA LEU A 258 -3.99 -10.03 22.99
C LEU A 258 -4.77 -10.14 21.68
N SER A 259 -6.03 -9.71 21.66
CA SER A 259 -6.79 -9.50 20.43
C SER A 259 -6.92 -8.01 20.14
N CYS A 260 -6.62 -7.63 18.91
CA CYS A 260 -6.67 -6.26 18.43
C CYS A 260 -7.52 -6.16 17.17
N LYS A 261 -8.32 -5.11 17.06
CA LYS A 261 -8.93 -4.66 15.82
C LYS A 261 -7.84 -4.04 14.95
N MET A 262 -7.49 -4.70 13.85
CA MET A 262 -6.34 -4.30 13.02
C MET A 262 -6.73 -3.54 11.76
N VAL A 263 -7.93 -3.80 11.23
CA VAL A 263 -8.39 -3.21 9.97
C VAL A 263 -9.85 -2.83 10.11
N ASN A 264 -10.19 -1.61 9.74
CA ASN A 264 -11.56 -1.26 9.38
C ASN A 264 -11.70 -1.40 7.86
N TYR A 265 -12.89 -1.76 7.37
CA TYR A 265 -13.14 -1.74 5.93
C TYR A 265 -14.58 -1.37 5.62
N ALA A 266 -14.75 -0.76 4.45
CA ALA A 266 -16.06 -0.53 3.86
C ALA A 266 -16.21 -1.44 2.65
N LEU A 267 -17.21 -2.33 2.69
CA LEU A 267 -17.56 -3.19 1.56
C LEU A 267 -18.93 -2.80 1.02
N GLN A 268 -18.96 -2.29 -0.20
CA GLN A 268 -20.19 -2.03 -0.93
C GLN A 268 -20.32 -3.02 -2.09
N THR A 269 -21.53 -3.51 -2.37
CA THR A 269 -21.77 -4.49 -3.44
C THR A 269 -23.19 -4.40 -4.00
N ASN A 270 -23.36 -4.78 -5.28
CA ASN A 270 -24.67 -4.94 -5.93
C ASN A 270 -25.40 -6.26 -5.58
N GLY A 271 -24.85 -7.05 -4.64
CA GLY A 271 -25.37 -8.37 -4.29
C GLY A 271 -24.51 -9.54 -4.80
N LEU A 272 -23.43 -9.27 -5.52
CA LEU A 272 -22.46 -10.25 -6.01
C LEU A 272 -22.10 -11.30 -4.97
N SER A 273 -22.28 -12.59 -5.26
CA SER A 273 -21.79 -13.68 -4.41
C SER A 273 -20.47 -14.23 -4.94
N ASN A 274 -19.41 -14.24 -4.14
CA ASN A 274 -18.10 -14.75 -4.53
C ASN A 274 -17.39 -15.47 -3.36
N SER A 275 -16.95 -16.69 -3.62
CA SER A 275 -16.16 -17.51 -2.68
C SER A 275 -14.71 -17.72 -3.10
N SER A 276 -14.30 -17.19 -4.26
CA SER A 276 -12.95 -17.36 -4.83
C SER A 276 -11.97 -16.29 -4.35
N ILE A 277 -12.47 -15.13 -3.91
CA ILE A 277 -11.69 -14.05 -3.31
C ILE A 277 -11.46 -14.39 -1.85
N HIS A 278 -10.24 -14.78 -1.51
CA HIS A 278 -9.79 -15.18 -0.19
C HIS A 278 -8.96 -14.08 0.46
N ILE A 279 -9.12 -13.91 1.77
CA ILE A 279 -8.45 -12.89 2.57
C ILE A 279 -7.91 -13.53 3.84
N PHE A 280 -6.63 -13.30 4.09
CA PHE A 280 -5.92 -13.90 5.20
C PHE A 280 -4.69 -13.07 5.56
N PRO A 281 -4.31 -12.99 6.85
CA PRO A 281 -3.04 -12.39 7.24
C PRO A 281 -1.87 -13.36 6.98
N ALA A 282 -0.67 -12.82 6.86
CA ALA A 282 0.57 -13.57 6.75
C ALA A 282 1.70 -12.84 7.49
N ILE A 283 2.44 -13.57 8.31
CA ILE A 283 3.62 -13.06 9.01
C ILE A 283 4.72 -12.77 7.97
N SER A 284 5.20 -11.54 7.94
CA SER A 284 6.20 -11.06 6.98
C SER A 284 7.62 -11.44 7.40
N ASN A 285 7.87 -11.52 8.72
CA ASN A 285 9.15 -11.94 9.29
C ASN A 285 9.29 -13.48 9.29
N SER A 286 10.21 -13.99 8.48
CA SER A 286 10.41 -15.44 8.31
C SER A 286 10.95 -16.16 9.55
N ALA A 287 11.80 -15.50 10.35
CA ALA A 287 12.32 -16.05 11.59
C ALA A 287 11.19 -16.22 12.62
N LEU A 288 10.34 -15.20 12.78
CA LEU A 288 9.18 -15.26 13.65
C LEU A 288 8.15 -16.28 13.15
N ALA A 289 7.84 -16.28 11.85
CA ALA A 289 6.91 -17.23 11.25
C ALA A 289 7.31 -18.68 11.47
N SER A 290 8.62 -18.96 11.54
CA SER A 290 9.16 -20.31 11.81
C SER A 290 9.18 -20.66 13.31
N ALA A 291 9.18 -19.66 14.19
CA ALA A 291 9.25 -19.85 15.64
C ALA A 291 7.87 -20.02 16.31
N VAL A 292 6.81 -19.51 15.67
CA VAL A 292 5.44 -19.55 16.21
C VAL A 292 4.61 -20.67 15.60
N GLY A 293 3.62 -21.18 16.34
CA GLY A 293 2.64 -22.15 15.83
C GLY A 293 1.43 -21.50 15.17
N ASN A 294 0.66 -22.25 14.38
CA ASN A 294 -0.49 -21.75 13.62
C ASN A 294 -1.58 -21.06 14.46
N TYR A 295 -1.69 -21.39 15.75
CA TYR A 295 -2.66 -20.79 16.68
C TYR A 295 -2.08 -19.64 17.52
N ASP A 296 -0.79 -19.33 17.36
CA ASP A 296 -0.16 -18.20 18.01
C ASP A 296 -0.55 -16.87 17.37
N MET A 297 -0.91 -16.91 16.10
CA MET A 297 -1.62 -15.82 15.44
C MET A 297 -2.95 -16.36 14.92
N GLN A 298 -4.05 -15.67 15.20
CA GLN A 298 -5.38 -16.00 14.70
C GLN A 298 -6.08 -14.73 14.21
N PHE A 299 -7.10 -14.88 13.36
CA PHE A 299 -7.84 -13.74 12.84
C PHE A 299 -9.34 -14.00 12.80
N SER A 300 -10.10 -12.92 12.84
CA SER A 300 -11.55 -12.96 13.00
C SER A 300 -12.21 -11.73 12.34
N LEU A 301 -13.44 -11.89 11.86
CA LEU A 301 -14.26 -10.76 11.41
C LEU A 301 -15.15 -10.19 12.51
N ASP A 302 -15.41 -10.93 13.58
CA ASP A 302 -16.37 -10.57 14.64
C ASP A 302 -15.73 -10.49 16.04
N GLY A 303 -14.43 -10.83 16.16
CA GLY A 303 -13.70 -10.88 17.42
C GLY A 303 -14.05 -12.08 18.32
N ASN A 304 -14.86 -13.03 17.83
CA ASN A 304 -15.39 -14.17 18.58
C ASN A 304 -15.13 -15.52 17.87
N SER A 305 -15.23 -15.53 16.55
CA SER A 305 -15.02 -16.68 15.67
C SER A 305 -13.63 -16.58 15.05
N TRP A 306 -12.71 -17.45 15.46
CA TRP A 306 -11.28 -17.32 15.14
C TRP A 306 -10.80 -18.41 14.19
N LYS A 307 -10.01 -18.01 13.18
CA LYS A 307 -9.29 -18.90 12.27
C LYS A 307 -7.78 -18.79 12.54
N PRO A 308 -7.03 -19.90 12.58
CA PRO A 308 -5.58 -19.87 12.72
C PRO A 308 -4.90 -19.29 11.49
N VAL A 309 -3.76 -18.63 11.66
CA VAL A 309 -2.94 -18.17 10.53
C VAL A 309 -2.13 -19.34 10.00
N ASN A 310 -2.47 -19.80 8.79
CA ASN A 310 -1.80 -20.93 8.13
C ASN A 310 -1.80 -20.75 6.60
N GLY A 311 -1.23 -19.63 6.14
CA GLY A 311 -1.17 -19.27 4.73
C GLY A 311 -2.54 -19.28 4.05
N ILE A 312 -2.59 -19.78 2.81
CA ILE A 312 -3.81 -19.81 1.99
C ILE A 312 -4.84 -20.87 2.44
N LEU A 313 -4.52 -21.72 3.42
CA LEU A 313 -5.42 -22.78 3.88
C LEU A 313 -6.50 -22.27 4.85
N GLN A 314 -6.31 -21.08 5.40
CA GLN A 314 -7.23 -20.44 6.33
C GLN A 314 -7.49 -19.02 5.85
N TYR A 315 -8.75 -18.72 5.53
CA TYR A 315 -9.15 -17.46 4.93
C TYR A 315 -10.61 -17.15 5.24
N TYR A 316 -10.97 -15.88 5.08
CA TYR A 316 -12.35 -15.47 4.85
C TYR A 316 -12.57 -15.21 3.36
N THR A 317 -13.77 -15.50 2.90
CA THR A 317 -14.24 -15.20 1.55
C THR A 317 -14.82 -13.79 1.46
N PHE A 318 -14.92 -13.25 0.25
CA PHE A 318 -15.66 -12.00 0.00
C PHE A 318 -17.10 -12.05 0.52
N ASN A 319 -17.76 -13.21 0.47
CA ASN A 319 -19.08 -13.39 1.03
C ASN A 319 -19.13 -13.22 2.56
N GLU A 320 -18.17 -13.80 3.27
CA GLU A 320 -18.08 -13.68 4.74
C GLU A 320 -17.75 -12.24 5.16
N MET A 321 -16.99 -11.48 4.37
CA MET A 321 -16.70 -10.07 4.68
C MET A 321 -17.95 -9.19 4.74
N LYS A 322 -19.04 -9.54 4.05
CA LYS A 322 -20.25 -8.68 4.02
C LYS A 322 -20.94 -8.54 5.37
N SER A 323 -20.68 -9.46 6.31
CA SER A 323 -21.32 -9.44 7.63
C SER A 323 -20.53 -8.66 8.69
N SER A 324 -19.42 -8.03 8.32
CA SER A 324 -18.60 -7.22 9.22
C SER A 324 -18.03 -6.01 8.49
N ASP A 325 -17.41 -5.12 9.25
CA ASP A 325 -16.68 -3.93 8.81
C ASP A 325 -15.24 -3.92 9.36
N SER A 326 -14.82 -5.01 9.99
CA SER A 326 -13.61 -5.05 10.80
C SER A 326 -12.89 -6.39 10.69
N ILE A 327 -11.56 -6.35 10.81
CA ILE A 327 -10.72 -7.55 10.95
C ILE A 327 -9.94 -7.46 12.25
N TYR A 328 -10.10 -8.47 13.09
CA TYR A 328 -9.39 -8.64 14.34
C TYR A 328 -8.26 -9.65 14.17
N VAL A 329 -7.16 -9.43 14.88
CA VAL A 329 -6.03 -10.35 14.97
C VAL A 329 -5.73 -10.62 16.43
N PHE A 330 -5.54 -11.89 16.76
CA PHE A 330 -5.11 -12.35 18.05
C PHE A 330 -3.66 -12.80 17.98
N PHE A 331 -2.89 -12.39 18.99
CA PHE A 331 -1.50 -12.77 19.23
C PHE A 331 -1.44 -13.47 20.58
N SER A 332 -1.00 -14.73 20.61
CA SER A 332 -0.85 -15.48 21.85
C SER A 332 0.33 -14.96 22.68
N SER A 333 0.39 -15.33 23.95
CA SER A 333 1.59 -15.06 24.76
C SER A 333 2.85 -15.73 24.19
N ASN A 334 2.74 -16.91 23.58
CA ASN A 334 3.90 -17.53 22.93
C ASN A 334 4.37 -16.73 21.70
N PHE A 335 3.45 -16.12 20.94
CA PHE A 335 3.82 -15.22 19.83
C PHE A 335 4.77 -14.12 20.32
N PHE A 336 4.37 -13.43 21.38
CA PHE A 336 5.14 -12.36 21.98
C PHE A 336 6.45 -12.85 22.62
N LYS A 337 6.42 -14.01 23.28
CA LYS A 337 7.63 -14.65 23.82
C LYS A 337 8.68 -14.92 22.74
N GLN A 338 8.26 -15.40 21.56
CA GLN A 338 9.17 -15.61 20.43
C GLN A 338 9.68 -14.31 19.84
N MET A 339 8.85 -13.26 19.77
CA MET A 339 9.31 -11.93 19.34
C MET A 339 10.44 -11.40 20.23
N VAL A 340 10.26 -11.47 21.56
CA VAL A 340 11.28 -11.04 22.54
C VAL A 340 12.54 -11.90 22.39
N ALA A 341 12.41 -13.22 22.27
CA ALA A 341 13.56 -14.12 22.10
C ALA A 341 14.36 -13.87 20.81
N LEU A 342 13.70 -13.39 19.76
CA LEU A 342 14.33 -13.01 18.49
C LEU A 342 14.87 -11.58 18.47
N GLY A 343 14.72 -10.82 19.58
CA GLY A 343 15.14 -9.42 19.66
C GLY A 343 14.27 -8.48 18.83
N ILE A 344 13.02 -8.85 18.56
CA ILE A 344 12.06 -8.03 17.82
C ILE A 344 11.31 -7.14 18.84
N SER A 345 11.79 -5.90 19.01
CA SER A 345 11.15 -4.84 19.81
C SER A 345 10.86 -3.61 18.93
N ASP A 346 9.96 -2.72 19.39
CA ASP A 346 9.67 -1.44 18.71
C ASP A 346 9.25 -1.55 17.23
N ILE A 347 8.53 -2.61 16.88
CA ILE A 347 8.14 -2.87 15.50
C ILE A 347 6.77 -2.26 15.14
N ASN A 348 6.67 -1.63 13.98
CA ASN A 348 5.38 -1.27 13.40
C ASN A 348 4.72 -2.55 12.85
N THR A 349 3.42 -2.77 13.07
CA THR A 349 2.78 -4.02 12.62
C THR A 349 2.87 -4.25 11.12
N LYS A 350 3.04 -3.18 10.32
CA LYS A 350 3.34 -3.24 8.88
C LYS A 350 4.56 -4.10 8.56
N ASP A 351 5.55 -4.13 9.45
CA ASP A 351 6.80 -4.87 9.29
C ASP A 351 6.68 -6.30 9.86
N LEU A 352 5.63 -6.55 10.65
CA LEU A 352 5.40 -7.82 11.32
C LEU A 352 4.54 -8.78 10.48
N PHE A 353 3.43 -8.29 9.92
CA PHE A 353 2.52 -9.09 9.10
C PHE A 353 1.70 -8.21 8.15
N ASN A 354 1.23 -8.81 7.06
CA ASN A 354 0.38 -8.16 6.06
C ASN A 354 -0.93 -8.93 5.88
N PHE A 355 -1.98 -8.25 5.45
CA PHE A 355 -3.18 -8.89 4.91
C PHE A 355 -3.01 -9.13 3.42
N ARG A 356 -3.34 -10.34 2.99
CA ARG A 356 -3.23 -10.77 1.60
C ARG A 356 -4.59 -11.15 1.05
N PHE A 357 -4.76 -10.82 -0.22
CA PHE A 357 -5.89 -11.16 -1.03
C PHE A 357 -5.43 -12.11 -2.11
N TYR A 358 -6.17 -13.19 -2.29
CA TYR A 358 -5.94 -14.15 -3.36
C TYR A 358 -7.25 -14.51 -4.03
N ASN A 359 -7.37 -14.27 -5.34
CA ASN A 359 -8.50 -14.79 -6.10
C ASN A 359 -8.09 -16.07 -6.83
N THR A 360 -8.66 -17.21 -6.41
CA THR A 360 -8.38 -18.52 -6.99
C THR A 360 -8.75 -18.63 -8.47
N THR A 361 -9.63 -17.76 -8.95
CA THR A 361 -10.06 -17.72 -10.36
C THR A 361 -9.04 -17.01 -11.26
N SER A 362 -8.15 -16.17 -10.70
CA SER A 362 -7.10 -15.46 -11.44
C SER A 362 -5.72 -15.71 -10.83
N PRO A 363 -5.16 -16.92 -10.94
CA PRO A 363 -3.96 -17.31 -10.19
C PRO A 363 -2.70 -16.51 -10.55
N GLU A 364 -2.60 -15.95 -11.77
CA GLU A 364 -1.37 -15.28 -12.21
C GLU A 364 -1.18 -13.88 -11.60
N SER A 365 -2.26 -13.14 -11.43
CA SER A 365 -2.26 -11.72 -11.02
C SER A 365 -3.20 -11.42 -9.86
N GLY A 366 -4.02 -12.38 -9.42
CA GLY A 366 -5.06 -12.23 -8.41
C GLY A 366 -4.54 -12.06 -6.99
N TRP A 367 -3.44 -11.34 -6.82
CA TRP A 367 -2.74 -11.09 -5.57
C TRP A 367 -2.79 -9.61 -5.25
N TYR A 368 -3.10 -9.31 -4.00
CA TYR A 368 -2.98 -7.98 -3.44
C TYR A 368 -2.54 -8.08 -1.98
N GLU A 369 -1.80 -7.08 -1.51
CA GLU A 369 -1.21 -7.04 -0.17
C GLU A 369 -1.43 -5.66 0.42
N PHE A 370 -1.85 -5.66 1.68
CA PHE A 370 -2.13 -4.47 2.47
C PHE A 370 -1.45 -4.61 3.82
N SER A 371 -0.63 -3.62 4.18
CA SER A 371 0.05 -3.54 5.48
C SER A 371 -0.73 -2.65 6.41
N THR A 372 -0.99 -3.11 7.64
CA THR A 372 -1.65 -2.29 8.65
C THR A 372 -0.69 -1.28 9.23
N SER A 373 -1.13 -0.04 9.40
CA SER A 373 -0.30 1.04 9.95
C SER A 373 -0.24 1.06 11.48
N ASN A 374 -0.89 0.11 12.17
CA ASN A 374 -0.94 0.10 13.63
C ASN A 374 0.45 -0.11 14.19
N SER A 375 0.93 0.77 15.05
CA SER A 375 2.15 0.54 15.81
C SER A 375 1.79 -0.26 17.05
N LEU A 376 2.39 -1.45 17.19
CA LEU A 376 2.28 -2.25 18.41
C LEU A 376 3.65 -2.18 19.08
N ILE A 377 3.80 -1.20 19.96
CA ILE A 377 5.08 -0.96 20.64
C ILE A 377 5.23 -2.05 21.70
N ILE A 378 6.13 -2.99 21.44
CA ILE A 378 6.48 -4.09 22.34
C ILE A 378 7.74 -3.71 23.09
N LYS A 379 7.59 -3.45 24.40
CA LYS A 379 8.71 -3.20 25.30
C LYS A 379 8.87 -4.35 26.30
N PRO A 380 10.10 -4.86 26.50
CA PRO A 380 10.41 -5.71 27.65
C PRO A 380 10.10 -4.95 28.95
N ARG A 381 9.49 -5.64 29.91
CA ARG A 381 9.10 -5.04 31.20
C ARG A 381 10.27 -4.75 32.15
N ASP A 382 11.47 -5.29 31.87
CA ASP A 382 12.62 -5.21 32.78
C ASP A 382 13.22 -3.81 32.92
N PHE A 383 13.52 -3.13 31.80
CA PHE A 383 13.96 -1.73 31.75
C PHE A 383 13.54 -1.14 30.40
N SER A 384 12.56 -0.23 30.40
CA SER A 384 12.09 0.42 29.19
C SER A 384 11.56 1.83 29.44
N ILE A 385 11.67 2.65 28.40
CA ILE A 385 11.00 3.94 28.31
C ILE A 385 10.19 4.01 27.02
N SER A 386 9.05 4.66 27.09
CA SER A 386 8.21 4.97 25.94
C SER A 386 7.61 6.36 26.05
N ILE A 387 7.29 6.93 24.89
CA ILE A 387 6.50 8.15 24.74
C ILE A 387 5.46 7.91 23.66
N ILE A 388 4.21 8.23 23.96
CA ILE A 388 3.09 8.14 23.02
C ILE A 388 2.29 9.45 23.06
N SER A 389 1.63 9.82 21.97
CA SER A 389 0.70 10.95 22.01
C SER A 389 -0.48 10.62 22.93
N ASP A 390 -0.97 11.58 23.70
CA ASP A 390 -2.19 11.44 24.52
C ASP A 390 -3.48 11.37 23.68
N GLU A 391 -3.38 11.61 22.37
CA GLU A 391 -4.41 11.33 21.37
C GLU A 391 -4.29 9.94 20.74
N TYR A 392 -3.28 9.16 21.14
CA TYR A 392 -3.07 7.77 20.72
C TYR A 392 -2.89 7.59 19.20
N THR A 393 -2.31 8.60 18.54
CA THR A 393 -1.86 8.58 17.14
C THR A 393 -0.33 8.58 17.07
N SER A 394 0.23 7.94 16.05
CA SER A 394 1.68 7.88 15.82
C SER A 394 2.27 9.16 15.21
N ALA A 395 1.42 10.02 14.63
CA ALA A 395 1.82 11.27 13.98
C ALA A 395 0.76 12.35 14.23
N PRO A 396 0.69 12.92 15.46
CA PRO A 396 -0.25 13.99 15.76
C PRO A 396 0.06 15.22 14.91
N SER A 397 -0.98 15.80 14.29
CA SER A 397 -0.89 17.03 13.50
C SER A 397 -1.84 18.09 14.02
N ARG A 398 -1.45 19.36 13.85
CA ARG A 398 -2.21 20.54 14.24
C ARG A 398 -2.09 21.61 13.18
N GLU A 399 -3.15 22.39 13.02
CA GLU A 399 -3.22 23.56 12.16
C GLU A 399 -3.84 24.71 12.94
N GLY A 400 -3.42 25.93 12.66
CA GLY A 400 -3.91 27.14 13.32
C GLY A 400 -3.47 28.41 12.61
N TYR A 401 -4.09 29.53 12.98
CA TYR A 401 -3.73 30.84 12.45
C TYR A 401 -2.62 31.47 13.29
N VAL A 402 -1.87 32.40 12.68
CA VAL A 402 -0.80 33.15 13.33
C VAL A 402 -1.27 34.57 13.56
N GLY A 403 -1.21 35.06 14.79
CA GLY A 403 -1.72 36.37 15.11
C GLY A 403 -1.98 36.59 16.59
N SER A 404 -2.07 37.87 16.98
CA SER A 404 -2.39 38.25 18.35
C SER A 404 -3.69 37.61 18.83
N GLY A 405 -3.62 36.81 19.90
CA GLY A 405 -4.77 36.13 20.49
C GLY A 405 -5.09 34.76 19.87
N GLU A 406 -4.31 34.29 18.90
CA GLU A 406 -4.45 32.94 18.36
C GLU A 406 -3.92 31.91 19.37
N PRO A 407 -4.60 30.76 19.54
CA PRO A 407 -4.21 29.74 20.49
C PRO A 407 -2.91 29.04 20.08
N ALA A 408 -2.16 28.57 21.08
CA ALA A 408 -1.00 27.72 20.85
C ALA A 408 -1.40 26.38 20.20
N LEU A 409 -0.49 25.82 19.40
CA LEU A 409 -0.62 24.44 18.94
C LEU A 409 -0.08 23.52 20.03
N ASP A 410 -1.00 22.91 20.78
CA ASP A 410 -0.70 22.00 21.88
C ASP A 410 -0.67 20.54 21.42
N PHE A 411 0.42 19.86 21.77
CA PHE A 411 0.65 18.43 21.58
C PHE A 411 0.89 17.78 22.94
N GLY A 412 0.01 16.87 23.33
CA GLY A 412 0.13 16.12 24.58
C GLY A 412 0.77 14.75 24.37
N TYR A 413 1.54 14.32 25.38
CA TYR A 413 2.26 13.05 25.38
C TYR A 413 2.19 12.39 26.74
N ILE A 414 2.14 11.06 26.73
CA ILE A 414 2.28 10.20 27.90
C ILE A 414 3.67 9.58 27.83
N VAL A 415 4.48 9.82 28.87
CA VAL A 415 5.79 9.18 29.04
C VAL A 415 5.64 8.08 30.05
N THR A 416 6.05 6.86 29.69
CA THR A 416 6.05 5.71 30.58
C THR A 416 7.47 5.21 30.77
N THR A 417 7.88 4.98 32.01
CA THR A 417 9.09 4.22 32.34
C THR A 417 8.67 2.92 33.03
N SER A 418 9.42 1.85 32.78
CA SER A 418 9.20 0.58 33.45
C SER A 418 10.53 -0.03 33.83
N GLY A 419 10.64 -0.48 35.08
CA GLY A 419 11.73 -1.35 35.50
C GLY A 419 11.62 -1.82 36.94
N LYS A 420 12.68 -2.47 37.44
CA LYS A 420 12.72 -2.97 38.83
C LYS A 420 12.59 -1.86 39.88
N THR A 421 13.03 -0.66 39.54
CA THR A 421 12.93 0.57 40.34
C THR A 421 12.48 1.72 39.45
N ALA A 422 12.11 2.85 40.07
CA ALA A 422 12.01 4.13 39.37
C ALA A 422 13.31 4.42 38.60
N ALA A 423 13.20 5.10 37.46
CA ALA A 423 14.36 5.65 36.78
C ALA A 423 15.02 6.74 37.66
N ASP A 424 16.34 6.74 37.74
CA ASP A 424 17.11 7.75 38.48
C ASP A 424 17.13 9.10 37.76
N GLU A 425 16.95 9.09 36.45
CA GLU A 425 16.97 10.26 35.59
C GLU A 425 16.09 10.03 34.37
N VAL A 426 15.25 11.01 34.04
CA VAL A 426 14.43 11.01 32.82
C VAL A 426 14.63 12.34 32.11
N LEU A 427 15.05 12.27 30.85
CA LEU A 427 15.31 13.41 29.98
C LEU A 427 14.33 13.41 28.81
N ILE A 428 14.00 14.61 28.33
CA ILE A 428 13.17 14.84 27.15
C ILE A 428 13.80 15.91 26.25
N LYS A 429 13.69 15.76 24.93
CA LYS A 429 14.07 16.79 23.96
C LYS A 429 13.12 16.85 22.79
N VAL A 430 13.11 17.99 22.10
CA VAL A 430 12.36 18.22 20.86
C VAL A 430 13.36 18.53 19.75
N THR A 431 13.16 17.88 18.61
CA THR A 431 14.03 17.99 17.44
C THR A 431 13.19 18.41 16.24
N GLY A 432 13.67 19.38 15.47
CA GLY A 432 13.03 19.79 14.22
C GLY A 432 13.85 20.86 13.52
N PRO A 433 13.35 21.40 12.39
CA PRO A 433 13.92 22.61 11.82
C PRO A 433 13.91 23.72 12.88
N ALA A 434 15.07 24.34 13.13
CA ALA A 434 15.23 25.33 14.18
C ALA A 434 16.12 26.48 13.74
N GLN A 435 15.91 27.65 14.34
CA GLN A 435 16.73 28.84 14.13
C GLN A 435 17.00 29.55 15.46
N ALA A 436 18.26 29.86 15.72
CA ALA A 436 18.64 30.71 16.85
C ALA A 436 18.51 32.19 16.48
N ILE A 437 17.78 32.96 17.30
CA ILE A 437 17.61 34.41 17.16
C ILE A 437 17.87 35.04 18.54
N GLY A 438 18.87 35.92 18.62
CA GLY A 438 19.22 36.58 19.89
C GLY A 438 19.68 35.63 21.00
N GLY A 439 20.21 34.45 20.64
CA GLY A 439 20.65 33.43 21.60
C GLY A 439 19.54 32.49 22.10
N ARG A 440 18.30 32.67 21.63
CA ARG A 440 17.16 31.78 21.88
C ARG A 440 16.85 30.95 20.64
N SER A 441 16.58 29.67 20.80
CA SER A 441 16.19 28.77 19.71
C SER A 441 14.68 28.85 19.46
N TYR A 442 14.27 28.75 18.19
CA TYR A 442 12.88 28.77 17.75
C TYR A 442 12.64 27.63 16.74
N CYS A 443 11.47 27.01 16.78
CA CYS A 443 11.06 26.06 15.76
C CYS A 443 10.78 26.79 14.44
N LEU A 444 11.35 26.32 13.33
CA LEU A 444 11.31 27.01 12.04
C LEU A 444 10.27 26.38 11.12
N PHE A 445 9.26 27.16 10.74
CA PHE A 445 8.23 26.76 9.79
C PHE A 445 8.57 27.34 8.41
N SER A 446 8.35 26.55 7.36
CA SER A 446 8.69 26.95 5.99
C SER A 446 7.51 26.85 5.04
N SER A 447 7.41 27.77 4.08
CA SER A 447 6.46 27.66 2.97
C SER A 447 6.85 26.53 2.01
N PRO A 448 5.93 26.02 1.17
CA PRO A 448 6.22 24.93 0.22
C PRO A 448 7.35 25.23 -0.78
N ASP A 449 7.54 26.52 -1.10
CA ASP A 449 8.62 27.01 -1.97
C ASP A 449 9.90 27.39 -1.20
N GLY A 450 9.89 27.26 0.12
CA GLY A 450 11.01 27.57 1.01
C GLY A 450 11.35 29.06 1.17
N THR A 451 10.53 29.96 0.63
CA THR A 451 10.83 31.40 0.61
C THR A 451 10.44 32.11 1.91
N ALA A 452 9.36 31.67 2.57
CA ALA A 452 8.97 32.16 3.88
C ALA A 452 9.49 31.19 4.94
N GLN A 453 10.38 31.66 5.80
CA GLN A 453 10.91 30.92 6.94
C GLN A 453 10.60 31.68 8.21
N VAL A 454 9.71 31.14 9.03
CA VAL A 454 9.06 31.85 10.14
C VAL A 454 9.41 31.16 11.46
N PRO A 455 10.03 31.86 12.42
CA PRO A 455 10.38 31.29 13.72
C PRO A 455 9.16 31.30 14.65
N PHE A 456 8.92 30.18 15.34
CA PHE A 456 7.89 30.05 16.36
C PHE A 456 8.52 29.67 17.71
N PRO A 457 8.19 30.38 18.81
CA PRO A 457 8.60 29.95 20.14
C PRO A 457 7.83 28.69 20.52
N ALA A 458 8.51 27.78 21.21
CA ALA A 458 7.89 26.56 21.68
C ALA A 458 8.37 26.20 23.09
N SER A 459 7.55 25.45 23.82
CA SER A 459 7.85 25.08 25.20
C SER A 459 7.43 23.65 25.52
N LEU A 460 8.18 23.01 26.41
CA LEU A 460 7.84 21.72 27.02
C LEU A 460 7.39 21.95 28.45
N SER A 461 6.24 21.40 28.85
CA SER A 461 5.70 21.57 30.20
C SER A 461 5.14 20.28 30.79
N PHE A 462 5.26 20.11 32.10
CA PHE A 462 4.70 19.00 32.86
C PHE A 462 4.40 19.40 34.30
N ILE A 463 3.59 18.59 34.99
CA ILE A 463 3.30 18.78 36.41
C ILE A 463 4.37 18.07 37.23
N THR A 464 4.91 18.75 38.24
CA THR A 464 5.93 18.22 39.17
C THR A 464 5.27 17.47 40.34
N GLN A 465 6.07 16.71 41.09
CA GLN A 465 5.59 16.01 42.30
C GLN A 465 4.92 16.94 43.32
N SER A 466 5.33 18.22 43.38
CA SER A 466 4.71 19.22 44.27
C SER A 466 3.39 19.79 43.72
N GLY A 467 2.94 19.35 42.55
CA GLY A 467 1.74 19.85 41.86
C GLY A 467 1.95 21.15 41.08
N ALA A 468 3.18 21.64 40.95
CA ALA A 468 3.49 22.86 40.20
C ALA A 468 3.78 22.53 38.72
N THR A 469 3.38 23.41 37.79
CA THR A 469 3.77 23.31 36.39
C THR A 469 5.21 23.77 36.20
N LYS A 470 6.07 22.89 35.68
CA LYS A 470 7.43 23.23 35.23
C LYS A 470 7.42 23.36 33.71
N SER A 471 8.11 24.36 33.19
CA SER A 471 8.18 24.64 31.75
C SER A 471 9.61 24.94 31.32
N TYR A 472 10.01 24.42 30.17
CA TYR A 472 11.28 24.65 29.50
C TYR A 472 11.03 25.29 28.14
N ASP A 473 11.90 26.23 27.76
CA ASP A 473 11.96 26.71 26.38
C ASP A 473 12.53 25.60 25.49
N ALA A 474 11.81 25.23 24.43
CA ALA A 474 12.07 24.03 23.63
C ALA A 474 12.01 24.36 22.13
N GLY A 475 12.94 25.21 21.68
CA GLY A 475 13.00 25.73 20.31
C GLY A 475 13.43 24.73 19.23
N CYS A 476 12.98 23.47 19.32
CA CYS A 476 13.30 22.38 18.40
C CYS A 476 14.81 22.12 18.20
N ASP A 477 15.64 22.50 19.16
CA ASP A 477 17.10 22.60 19.01
C ASP A 477 17.90 21.37 19.46
N ASP A 478 17.21 20.24 19.67
CA ASP A 478 17.81 18.97 20.10
C ASP A 478 18.40 18.98 21.53
N SER A 479 18.05 19.98 22.36
CA SER A 479 18.52 20.08 23.74
C SER A 479 17.75 19.18 24.71
N TRP A 480 18.48 18.45 25.57
CA TRP A 480 17.89 17.63 26.63
C TRP A 480 17.47 18.46 27.85
N HIS A 481 16.28 18.18 28.35
CA HIS A 481 15.72 18.76 29.57
C HIS A 481 15.35 17.67 30.58
N ASP A 482 15.63 17.93 31.85
CA ASP A 482 15.35 16.99 32.95
C ASP A 482 13.88 17.06 33.38
N MET A 483 13.20 15.91 33.33
CA MET A 483 11.82 15.73 33.78
C MET A 483 11.68 14.67 34.89
N THR A 484 12.76 14.33 35.58
CA THR A 484 12.78 13.34 36.66
C THR A 484 11.79 13.68 37.78
N ASP A 485 11.67 14.97 38.11
CA ASP A 485 10.75 15.50 39.14
C ASP A 485 9.29 15.65 38.66
N ALA A 486 8.93 15.06 37.52
CA ALA A 486 7.54 15.01 37.09
C ALA A 486 6.68 14.23 38.10
N LEU A 487 5.37 14.49 38.09
CA LEU A 487 4.40 13.74 38.86
C LEU A 487 4.18 12.39 38.18
N TRP A 488 4.83 11.37 38.72
CA TRP A 488 4.74 10.00 38.23
C TRP A 488 3.63 9.21 38.93
N LEU A 489 2.77 8.57 38.14
CA LEU A 489 1.74 7.64 38.57
C LEU A 489 2.30 6.22 38.50
N THR A 490 2.57 5.64 39.67
CA THR A 490 3.22 4.34 39.81
C THR A 490 2.22 3.20 39.86
N THR A 491 2.39 2.20 39.00
CA THR A 491 1.69 0.92 39.03
C THR A 491 2.69 -0.22 39.24
N PRO A 492 2.61 -0.97 40.36
CA PRO A 492 3.51 -2.10 40.58
C PRO A 492 3.18 -3.25 39.64
N TRP A 493 4.18 -4.06 39.34
CA TRP A 493 4.02 -5.31 38.59
C TRP A 493 4.85 -6.44 39.17
N THR A 494 4.41 -7.66 38.89
CA THR A 494 5.07 -8.90 39.30
C THR A 494 5.11 -9.83 38.10
N ASP A 495 6.30 -10.32 37.77
CA ASP A 495 6.49 -11.35 36.77
C ASP A 495 6.20 -12.73 37.37
N ILE A 496 5.87 -13.71 36.53
CA ILE A 496 5.63 -15.08 36.95
C ILE A 496 6.92 -15.79 37.44
N SER A 497 8.09 -15.26 37.07
CA SER A 497 9.38 -15.61 37.67
C SER A 497 9.50 -15.21 39.14
N GLY A 498 8.61 -14.34 39.63
CA GLY A 498 8.68 -13.72 40.95
C GLY A 498 9.41 -12.38 40.99
N ASP A 499 9.96 -11.91 39.86
CA ASP A 499 10.53 -10.56 39.76
C ASP A 499 9.46 -9.51 39.98
N VAL A 500 9.80 -8.44 40.69
CA VAL A 500 8.90 -7.31 40.94
C VAL A 500 9.50 -6.05 40.36
N GLY A 501 8.63 -5.13 39.99
CA GLY A 501 9.04 -3.80 39.56
C GLY A 501 7.86 -2.84 39.53
N GLN A 502 8.07 -1.72 38.86
CA GLN A 502 7.07 -0.68 38.72
C GLN A 502 7.03 -0.12 37.30
N MET A 503 5.88 0.47 36.99
CA MET A 503 5.62 1.21 35.78
C MET A 503 5.16 2.60 36.20
N ASP A 504 5.92 3.61 35.82
CA ASP A 504 5.71 4.99 36.21
C ASP A 504 5.29 5.79 34.99
N LYS A 505 4.18 6.52 35.09
CA LYS A 505 3.62 7.33 34.00
C LYS A 505 3.53 8.79 34.34
N THR A 506 3.78 9.67 33.38
CA THR A 506 3.51 11.10 33.52
C THR A 506 3.07 11.71 32.18
N THR A 507 2.49 12.90 32.24
CA THR A 507 2.07 13.64 31.04
C THR A 507 2.97 14.84 30.79
N VAL A 508 3.29 15.06 29.52
CA VAL A 508 4.08 16.18 29.03
C VAL A 508 3.34 16.87 27.91
N ARG A 509 3.41 18.19 27.86
CA ARG A 509 2.82 19.00 26.80
C ARG A 509 3.90 19.79 26.08
N PHE A 510 3.96 19.64 24.77
CA PHE A 510 4.72 20.49 23.86
C PHE A 510 3.77 21.52 23.24
N SER A 511 4.10 22.80 23.36
CA SER A 511 3.24 23.91 22.92
C SER A 511 4.02 24.84 22.00
N ILE A 512 3.47 25.16 20.83
CA ILE A 512 4.01 26.16 19.89
C ILE A 512 3.15 27.41 19.96
N ALA A 513 3.74 28.56 20.33
CA ALA A 513 3.02 29.81 20.49
C ALA A 513 2.73 30.47 19.14
N MET A 514 1.44 30.68 18.84
CA MET A 514 0.98 31.25 17.56
C MET A 514 0.73 32.76 17.63
N ASP A 515 0.75 33.34 18.83
CA ASP A 515 0.48 34.74 19.12
C ASP A 515 1.73 35.57 19.39
N ASP A 516 2.92 34.97 19.30
CA ASP A 516 4.17 35.68 19.53
C ASP A 516 4.49 36.65 18.38
N PRO A 517 4.81 37.93 18.68
CA PRO A 517 5.17 38.91 17.67
C PRO A 517 6.31 38.49 16.73
N ILE A 518 7.23 37.61 17.17
CA ILE A 518 8.31 37.11 16.32
C ILE A 518 7.80 36.30 15.13
N SER A 519 6.68 35.60 15.31
CA SER A 519 6.06 34.73 14.29
C SER A 519 5.33 35.52 13.21
N LEU A 520 5.14 36.83 13.37
CA LEU A 520 4.56 37.71 12.34
C LEU A 520 5.57 38.07 11.24
N ARG A 521 6.82 37.63 11.37
CA ARG A 521 7.91 37.98 10.47
C ARG A 521 8.75 36.75 10.14
N THR A 522 9.36 36.78 8.96
CA THR A 522 10.36 35.79 8.57
C THR A 522 11.68 36.04 9.31
N ILE A 523 12.61 35.08 9.27
CA ILE A 523 13.97 35.24 9.82
C ILE A 523 14.76 36.38 9.17
N THR A 524 14.30 36.89 8.02
CA THR A 524 14.87 38.05 7.31
C THR A 524 14.16 39.37 7.64
N ASP A 525 13.29 39.37 8.66
CA ASP A 525 12.50 40.51 9.15
C ASP A 525 11.43 41.04 8.15
N ASN A 526 11.08 40.25 7.14
CA ASN A 526 9.98 40.56 6.23
C ASN A 526 8.65 40.00 6.76
N GLY A 527 7.56 40.75 6.56
CA GLY A 527 6.21 40.21 6.71
C GLY A 527 5.96 39.11 5.68
N TRP A 528 5.06 38.19 5.99
CA TRP A 528 4.75 37.04 5.14
C TRP A 528 3.24 36.80 5.05
N PHE A 529 2.84 36.07 4.01
CA PHE A 529 1.46 35.63 3.78
C PHE A 529 1.47 34.24 3.17
N GLY A 530 0.52 33.39 3.55
CA GLY A 530 0.36 32.04 3.04
C GLY A 530 0.41 30.99 4.16
N GLU A 531 0.77 29.77 3.79
CA GLU A 531 0.88 28.63 4.70
C GLU A 531 2.35 28.27 4.91
N VAL A 532 2.70 27.96 6.14
CA VAL A 532 4.01 27.45 6.52
C VAL A 532 3.82 26.19 7.36
N SER A 533 4.71 25.21 7.22
CA SER A 533 4.63 23.96 7.96
C SER A 533 6.01 23.53 8.48
N ALA A 534 5.98 22.68 9.51
CA ALA A 534 7.16 22.04 10.07
C ALA A 534 6.79 20.63 10.53
N SER A 535 7.80 19.75 10.60
CA SER A 535 7.68 18.43 11.21
C SER A 535 8.90 18.21 12.10
N GLY A 536 8.72 17.42 13.16
CA GLY A 536 9.77 17.18 14.17
C GLY A 536 9.49 15.94 14.98
N GLU A 537 10.38 15.64 15.91
CA GLU A 537 10.34 14.47 16.78
C GLU A 537 10.51 14.87 18.24
N ILE A 538 9.89 14.11 19.14
CA ILE A 538 10.13 14.21 20.59
C ILE A 538 10.82 12.93 21.04
N HIS A 539 11.94 13.09 21.73
CA HIS A 539 12.70 11.97 22.26
C HIS A 539 12.67 11.99 23.78
N VAL A 540 12.64 10.80 24.36
CA VAL A 540 12.78 10.59 25.79
C VAL A 540 13.90 9.60 26.07
N GLN A 541 14.58 9.79 27.20
CA GLN A 541 15.63 8.91 27.68
C GLN A 541 15.43 8.69 29.18
N ALA A 542 15.59 7.46 29.65
CA ALA A 542 15.67 7.15 31.08
C ALA A 542 16.97 6.43 31.40
N THR A 543 17.51 6.71 32.58
CA THR A 543 18.71 6.08 33.14
C THR A 543 18.35 5.41 34.46
N TRP A 544 18.72 4.13 34.60
CA TRP A 544 18.72 3.41 35.87
C TRP A 544 20.16 3.16 36.31
N ARG A 545 20.49 3.47 37.56
CA ARG A 545 21.80 3.36 38.18
C ARG A 545 21.72 2.33 39.30
N ASN A 546 22.80 1.60 39.54
CA ASN A 546 22.91 0.60 40.61
C ASN A 546 21.89 -0.54 40.54
N ILE A 547 21.75 -1.13 39.35
CA ILE A 547 20.83 -2.22 39.06
C ILE A 547 21.44 -3.57 39.51
N ASN A 548 21.51 -3.81 40.81
CA ASN A 548 21.96 -5.10 41.37
C ASN A 548 20.87 -5.78 42.18
#